data_AF-A0A930R3N8-F1
#
_entry.id   AF-A0A930R3N8-F1
#
_cell.length_a   1.000
_cell.length_b   1.000
_cell.length_c   1.000
_cell.angle_alpha   90.00
_cell.angle_beta   90.00
_cell.angle_gamma   90.00
#
_symmetry.space_group_name_H-M   'P 1'
#
loop_
_entity.id
_entity.type
_entity.pdbx_description
1 polymer ?
#
loop_
_entity_poly.entity_id
_entity_poly.type
_entity_poly.pdbx_seq_one_letter_code
_entity_poly.pdbx_strand_id
1 'polypeptide(L)'
;YTQSGKEFGPEAKGHWVFTAGLAETRGPVQVVDLSRNPILNQSEIYSGMYANVLVGFYFYKNESVGVGAGLGPVQKVADGEPLGGTLPSADDVFGAPDAAAPMAGQTYTAAQRGASPAVATAAAMQPQINPLTGAPM
;
A
#
# COMPACT_ATOMS: atom_id res chain seq x y z
N TYR A 1 29.83 7.44 4.75
CA TYR A 1 29.62 6.04 5.16
C TYR A 1 28.40 5.98 6.06
N THR A 2 27.51 5.02 5.85
CA THR A 2 26.38 4.72 6.75
C THR A 2 26.91 4.21 8.09
N GLN A 3 26.04 4.14 9.10
CA GLN A 3 26.38 3.51 10.38
C GLN A 3 26.83 2.04 10.22
N SER A 4 26.40 1.38 9.13
CA SER A 4 26.80 0.00 8.77
C SER A 4 28.05 -0.08 7.87
N GLY A 5 28.76 1.03 7.63
CA GLY A 5 30.00 1.06 6.86
C GLY A 5 29.84 1.02 5.33
N LYS A 6 28.61 1.02 4.80
CA LYS A 6 28.38 1.15 3.35
C LYS A 6 28.59 2.60 2.90
N GLU A 7 29.10 2.81 1.70
CA GLU A 7 29.18 4.14 1.11
C GLU A 7 27.77 4.65 0.81
N PHE A 8 27.55 5.95 1.04
CA PHE A 8 26.33 6.58 0.54
C PHE A 8 26.46 6.73 -0.98
N GLY A 9 25.34 6.71 -1.70
CA GLY A 9 25.32 6.91 -3.14
C GLY A 9 25.78 8.31 -3.56
N PRO A 10 25.88 8.58 -4.87
CA PRO A 10 26.30 9.88 -5.39
C PRO A 10 25.45 11.05 -4.86
N GLU A 11 24.19 10.81 -4.51
CA GLU A 11 23.25 11.78 -3.95
C GLU A 11 23.72 12.40 -2.62
N ALA A 12 24.54 11.69 -1.84
CA ALA A 12 25.04 12.17 -0.55
C ALA A 12 26.40 12.88 -0.65
N LYS A 13 27.03 12.92 -1.82
CA LYS A 13 28.35 13.55 -1.98
C LYS A 13 28.24 15.04 -1.67
N GLY A 14 29.13 15.53 -0.80
CA GLY A 14 29.14 16.93 -0.35
C GLY A 14 28.07 17.29 0.69
N HIS A 15 27.26 16.33 1.15
CA HIS A 15 26.18 16.56 2.11
C HIS A 15 26.40 15.78 3.42
N TRP A 16 25.81 16.30 4.49
CA TRP A 16 25.74 15.61 5.77
C TRP A 16 24.48 14.77 5.80
N VAL A 17 24.60 13.50 6.18
CA VAL A 17 23.45 12.59 6.28
C VAL A 17 23.25 12.18 7.73
N PHE A 18 22.03 12.37 8.22
CA PHE A 18 21.60 11.93 9.54
C PHE A 18 20.14 11.47 9.47
N THR A 19 19.74 10.62 10.42
CA THR A 19 18.37 10.16 10.55
C THR A 19 17.67 10.97 11.63
N ALA A 20 16.51 11.53 11.31
CA ALA A 20 15.63 12.19 12.26
C ALA A 20 14.26 11.51 12.28
N GLY A 21 13.62 11.46 13.45
CA GLY A 21 12.33 10.81 13.61
C GLY A 21 11.43 11.55 14.60
N LEU A 22 10.12 11.37 14.43
CA LEU A 22 9.12 11.78 15.40
C LEU A 22 8.64 10.53 16.14
N ALA A 23 8.56 10.58 17.46
CA ALA A 23 7.99 9.48 18.24
C ALA A 23 6.51 9.29 17.87
N GLU A 24 6.07 8.05 17.64
CA GLU A 24 4.67 7.74 17.28
C GLU A 24 3.65 8.29 18.29
N THR A 25 4.04 8.42 19.56
CA THR A 25 3.21 9.00 20.62
C THR A 25 2.81 10.46 20.37
N ARG A 26 3.54 11.18 19.50
CA ARG A 26 3.25 12.57 19.14
C ARG A 26 2.38 12.70 17.88
N GLY A 27 2.00 11.58 17.27
CA GLY A 27 1.17 11.55 16.06
C GLY A 27 1.97 11.73 14.76
N PRO A 28 1.26 11.86 13.62
CA PRO A 28 1.89 11.98 12.32
C PRO A 28 2.61 13.32 12.15
N VAL A 29 3.68 13.31 11.36
CA VAL A 29 4.40 14.54 10.98
C VAL A 29 3.50 15.41 10.11
N GLN A 30 3.38 16.69 10.47
CA GLN A 30 2.65 17.65 9.66
C GLN A 30 3.52 18.08 8.48
N VAL A 31 2.98 17.91 7.27
CA VAL A 31 3.64 18.31 6.03
C VAL A 31 2.82 19.39 5.35
N VAL A 32 3.48 20.48 4.95
CA VAL A 32 2.85 21.64 4.32
C VAL A 32 3.54 22.01 3.01
N ASP A 33 2.80 22.69 2.13
CA ASP A 33 3.32 23.28 0.90
C ASP A 33 3.97 24.66 1.13
N LEU A 34 4.44 25.29 0.05
CA LEU A 34 4.98 26.66 0.08
C LEU A 34 3.98 27.71 0.57
N SER A 35 2.68 27.47 0.35
CA SER A 35 1.56 28.33 0.77
C SER A 35 1.08 28.01 2.19
N ARG A 36 1.75 27.09 2.91
CA ARG A 36 1.39 26.59 4.25
C ARG A 36 0.06 25.81 4.30
N ASN A 37 -0.41 25.30 3.16
CA ASN A 37 -1.52 24.37 3.15
C ASN A 37 -1.02 22.96 3.51
N PRO A 38 -1.80 22.18 4.27
CA PRO A 38 -1.43 20.81 4.59
C PRO A 38 -1.45 19.94 3.33
N ILE A 39 -0.36 19.22 3.08
CA ILE A 39 -0.28 18.22 2.01
C ILE A 39 -0.83 16.90 2.57
N LEU A 40 -1.96 16.46 2.01
CA LEU A 40 -2.61 15.20 2.39
C LEU A 40 -2.24 14.06 1.44
N ASN A 41 -1.71 14.39 0.26
CA ASN A 41 -1.34 13.42 -0.75
C ASN A 41 0.04 12.81 -0.41
N GLN A 42 0.04 11.51 -0.12
CA GLN A 42 1.27 10.78 0.22
C GLN A 42 2.22 10.65 -0.99
N SER A 43 1.72 10.69 -2.22
CA SER A 43 2.54 10.62 -3.43
C SER A 43 3.38 11.89 -3.65
N GLU A 44 2.98 13.02 -3.07
CA GLU A 44 3.78 14.25 -3.12
C GLU A 44 4.99 14.20 -2.17
N ILE A 45 5.03 13.23 -1.26
CA ILE A 45 6.06 13.06 -0.25
C ILE A 45 6.88 11.83 -0.62
N TYR A 46 8.11 12.03 -1.09
CA TYR A 46 8.95 10.95 -1.59
C TYR A 46 10.45 11.20 -1.35
N SER A 47 11.24 10.13 -1.39
CA SER A 47 12.70 10.21 -1.27
C SER A 47 13.29 10.96 -2.47
N GLY A 48 13.92 12.11 -2.24
CA GLY A 48 14.45 12.98 -3.30
C GLY A 48 13.76 14.34 -3.41
N MET A 49 12.63 14.54 -2.73
CA MET A 49 12.03 15.87 -2.61
C MET A 49 12.88 16.81 -1.75
N TYR A 50 12.80 18.11 -2.03
CA TYR A 50 13.43 19.14 -1.21
C TYR A 50 12.41 19.72 -0.23
N ALA A 51 12.80 19.84 1.03
CA ALA A 51 11.95 20.38 2.08
C ALA A 51 12.74 21.20 3.11
N ASN A 52 12.10 22.21 3.68
CA ASN A 52 12.52 22.83 4.93
C ASN A 52 11.99 21.97 6.08
N VAL A 53 12.86 21.60 7.01
CA VAL A 53 12.52 20.70 8.12
C VAL A 53 12.95 21.34 9.42
N LEU A 54 12.03 21.39 10.40
CA LEU A 54 12.42 21.68 11.77
C LEU A 54 13.09 20.45 12.38
N VAL A 55 14.37 20.55 12.71
CA VAL A 55 15.12 19.47 13.37
C VAL A 55 15.48 19.91 14.79
N GLY A 56 15.00 19.17 15.78
CA GLY A 56 15.30 19.40 17.19
C GLY A 56 16.31 18.38 17.70
N PHE A 57 17.52 18.82 18.06
CA PHE A 57 18.51 17.92 18.65
C PHE A 57 18.27 17.76 20.15
N TYR A 58 18.30 16.53 20.64
CA TYR A 58 18.13 16.24 22.06
C TYR A 58 19.13 15.19 22.53
N PHE A 59 19.60 15.36 23.77
CA PHE A 59 20.46 14.38 24.41
C PHE A 59 19.63 13.20 24.91
N TYR A 60 20.12 11.97 24.74
CA TYR A 60 19.55 10.79 25.36
C TYR A 60 20.62 9.98 26.09
N LYS A 61 20.22 9.37 27.21
CA LYS A 61 21.05 8.47 28.01
C LYS A 61 20.20 7.30 28.46
N ASN A 62 20.10 6.30 27.59
CA ASN A 62 19.45 5.02 27.86
C ASN A 62 20.55 3.94 27.95
N GLU A 63 20.41 2.83 27.23
CA GLU A 63 21.50 1.84 27.03
C GLU A 63 22.67 2.40 26.20
N SER A 64 22.39 3.41 25.37
CA SER A 64 23.41 4.19 24.65
C SER A 64 23.27 5.67 24.99
N VAL A 65 24.39 6.38 24.94
CA VAL A 65 24.48 7.81 25.20
C VAL A 65 24.77 8.52 23.89
N GLY A 66 23.98 9.53 23.55
CA GLY A 66 24.16 10.24 22.29
C GLY A 66 23.22 11.43 22.12
N VAL A 67 23.22 11.96 20.91
CA VAL A 67 22.33 13.04 20.48
C VAL A 67 21.39 12.48 19.42
N GLY A 68 20.09 12.54 19.69
CA GLY A 68 19.04 12.20 18.74
C GLY A 68 18.61 13.43 17.96
N ALA A 69 18.05 13.20 16.77
CA ALA A 69 17.43 14.23 15.96
C ALA A 69 15.91 14.00 15.92
N GLY A 70 15.16 14.91 16.51
CA GLY A 70 13.71 14.95 16.47
C GLY A 70 13.22 15.62 15.20
N LEU A 71 12.27 14.99 14.53
CA LEU A 71 11.63 15.52 13.33
C LEU A 71 10.40 16.37 13.71
N GLY A 72 10.42 17.65 13.35
CA GLY A 72 9.30 18.57 13.48
C GLY A 72 8.49 18.70 12.18
N PRO A 73 7.68 19.76 12.05
CA PRO A 73 6.93 20.04 10.83
C PRO A 73 7.84 20.16 9.61
N VAL A 74 7.34 19.68 8.48
CA VAL A 74 8.06 19.65 7.20
C VAL A 74 7.33 20.54 6.20
N GLN A 75 8.06 21.42 5.52
CA GLN A 75 7.54 22.22 4.42
C GLN A 75 8.21 21.78 3.12
N LYS A 76 7.45 21.23 2.18
CA LYS A 76 7.94 20.90 0.85
C LYS A 76 8.24 22.21 0.09
N VAL A 77 9.42 22.29 -0.51
CA VAL A 77 9.87 23.47 -1.28
C VAL A 77 9.99 23.21 -2.78
N ALA A 78 10.41 22.00 -3.16
CA ALA A 78 10.56 21.63 -4.56
C ALA A 78 10.54 20.12 -4.74
N ASP A 79 10.11 19.69 -5.92
CA ASP A 79 10.27 18.31 -6.40
C ASP A 79 11.71 18.09 -6.86
N GLY A 80 12.23 16.90 -6.57
CA GLY A 80 13.54 16.43 -7.05
C GLY A 80 13.45 15.07 -7.71
N GLU A 81 14.58 14.55 -8.17
CA GLU A 81 14.67 13.21 -8.75
C GLU A 81 14.33 12.17 -7.66
N PRO A 82 13.40 11.24 -7.88
CA PRO A 82 13.09 10.20 -6.90
C PRO A 82 14.31 9.30 -6.70
N LEU A 83 14.85 9.30 -5.47
CA LEU A 83 16.02 8.54 -5.04
C LEU A 83 15.64 7.20 -4.39
N GLY A 84 14.35 6.93 -4.23
CA GLY A 84 13.82 5.68 -3.70
C GLY A 84 13.59 4.64 -4.80
N GLY A 85 13.82 3.37 -4.48
CA GLY A 85 13.52 2.27 -5.39
C GLY A 85 12.03 2.27 -5.77
N THR A 86 11.76 2.19 -7.07
CA THR A 86 10.43 1.93 -7.62
C THR A 86 9.73 0.89 -6.75
N LEU A 87 8.61 1.25 -6.14
CA LEU A 87 7.70 0.25 -5.55
C LEU A 87 7.50 -0.81 -6.63
N PRO A 88 7.72 -2.11 -6.34
CA PRO A 88 7.53 -3.13 -7.36
C PRO A 88 6.11 -2.98 -7.90
N SER A 89 5.98 -2.96 -9.23
CA SER A 89 4.67 -2.77 -9.85
C SER A 89 3.73 -3.87 -9.37
N ALA A 90 2.42 -3.61 -9.35
CA ALA A 90 1.45 -4.68 -9.06
C ALA A 90 1.66 -5.88 -9.99
N ASP A 91 2.05 -5.64 -11.25
CA ASP A 91 2.44 -6.70 -12.19
C ASP A 91 3.70 -7.48 -11.75
N ASP A 92 4.69 -6.82 -11.13
CA ASP A 92 5.91 -7.48 -10.62
C ASP A 92 5.62 -8.29 -9.35
N VAL A 93 4.66 -7.85 -8.52
CA VAL A 93 4.34 -8.49 -7.23
C VAL A 93 3.31 -9.60 -7.38
N PHE A 94 2.28 -9.37 -8.18
CA PHE A 94 1.12 -10.27 -8.30
C PHE A 94 1.17 -11.13 -9.57
N GLY A 95 2.11 -10.87 -10.49
CA GLY A 95 2.12 -11.48 -11.81
C GLY A 95 0.89 -11.07 -12.63
N ALA A 96 0.97 -11.20 -13.95
CA ALA A 96 -0.27 -11.21 -14.73
C ALA A 96 -1.14 -12.36 -14.18
N PRO A 97 -2.46 -12.18 -13.97
CA PRO A 97 -3.32 -13.33 -13.75
C PRO A 97 -3.05 -14.27 -14.92
N ASP A 98 -2.61 -15.51 -14.62
CA ASP A 98 -2.48 -16.55 -15.63
C ASP A 98 -3.73 -16.43 -16.48
N ALA A 99 -3.55 -16.07 -17.74
CA ALA A 99 -4.66 -15.75 -18.62
C ALA A 99 -5.54 -16.98 -18.57
N ALA A 100 -6.62 -16.91 -17.79
CA ALA A 100 -7.49 -18.03 -17.56
C ALA A 100 -7.82 -18.50 -18.96
N ALA A 101 -7.29 -19.67 -19.33
CA ALA A 101 -7.49 -20.26 -20.63
C ALA A 101 -8.97 -20.04 -20.93
N PRO A 102 -9.32 -19.38 -22.06
CA PRO A 102 -10.64 -18.80 -22.22
C PRO A 102 -11.66 -19.84 -21.81
N MET A 103 -12.32 -19.63 -20.67
CA MET A 103 -13.45 -20.46 -20.29
C MET A 103 -14.47 -20.14 -21.37
N ALA A 104 -14.47 -21.00 -22.39
CA ALA A 104 -15.37 -20.96 -23.51
C ALA A 104 -16.77 -20.74 -22.95
N GLY A 105 -17.41 -19.67 -23.42
CA GLY A 105 -18.62 -19.13 -22.84
C GLY A 105 -19.65 -20.23 -22.57
N GLN A 106 -20.02 -20.38 -21.31
CA GLN A 106 -21.31 -20.95 -20.95
C GLN A 106 -22.35 -19.88 -21.23
N THR A 107 -22.75 -19.81 -22.49
CA THR A 107 -23.95 -19.09 -22.92
C THR A 107 -25.16 -19.71 -22.23
N TYR A 108 -25.77 -18.97 -21.31
CA TYR A 108 -27.12 -19.26 -20.84
C TYR A 108 -28.09 -19.01 -21.99
N THR A 109 -28.43 -20.05 -22.74
CA THR A 109 -29.52 -20.02 -23.72
C THR A 109 -30.83 -20.36 -23.01
N ALA A 110 -31.79 -19.43 -23.00
CA ALA A 110 -33.15 -19.72 -22.57
C ALA A 110 -33.81 -20.69 -23.58
N ALA A 111 -34.36 -21.80 -23.09
CA ALA A 111 -34.96 -22.84 -23.91
C ALA A 111 -36.34 -22.41 -24.48
N GLN A 112 -36.53 -22.56 -25.80
CA GLN A 112 -37.84 -22.62 -26.44
C GLN A 112 -38.14 -24.03 -26.96
N ARG A 113 -39.02 -24.71 -26.22
CA ARG A 113 -40.18 -25.52 -26.66
C ARG A 113 -39.96 -26.53 -27.81
N GLY A 114 -39.95 -27.83 -27.47
CA GLY A 114 -40.42 -28.88 -28.39
C GLY A 114 -39.95 -30.31 -28.09
N ALA A 115 -40.90 -31.16 -27.66
CA ALA A 115 -40.98 -32.63 -27.81
C ALA A 115 -39.97 -33.57 -27.09
N SER A 116 -40.52 -34.38 -26.17
CA SER A 116 -40.01 -35.58 -25.48
C SER A 116 -39.72 -36.77 -26.46
N PRO A 117 -39.12 -37.94 -26.07
CA PRO A 117 -39.26 -38.66 -24.79
C PRO A 117 -38.03 -39.41 -24.19
N ALA A 118 -38.17 -39.78 -22.90
CA ALA A 118 -37.65 -40.94 -22.13
C ALA A 118 -36.13 -41.30 -22.22
N VAL A 119 -35.40 -41.63 -21.14
CA VAL A 119 -35.72 -42.58 -20.06
C VAL A 119 -34.87 -42.29 -18.80
N ALA A 120 -35.49 -42.57 -17.65
CA ALA A 120 -35.06 -42.61 -16.26
C ALA A 120 -33.56 -42.78 -15.88
N THR A 121 -33.14 -42.10 -14.80
CA THR A 121 -32.78 -42.81 -13.54
C THR A 121 -32.69 -41.91 -12.29
N ALA A 122 -33.37 -42.36 -11.23
CA ALA A 122 -33.33 -42.08 -9.77
C ALA A 122 -32.37 -40.98 -9.24
N ALA A 123 -32.85 -39.90 -8.61
CA ALA A 123 -33.45 -39.78 -7.28
C ALA A 123 -32.45 -39.81 -6.09
N ALA A 124 -32.11 -38.63 -5.60
CA ALA A 124 -31.80 -38.37 -4.19
C ALA A 124 -32.41 -37.01 -3.81
N MET A 125 -33.45 -37.07 -2.99
CA MET A 125 -34.35 -35.98 -2.61
C MET A 125 -33.83 -35.37 -1.30
N GLN A 126 -33.44 -34.09 -1.32
CA GLN A 126 -33.09 -33.34 -0.11
C GLN A 126 -34.28 -32.45 0.27
N PRO A 127 -34.72 -32.46 1.55
CA PRO A 127 -35.91 -31.74 1.98
C PRO A 127 -35.71 -30.22 1.89
N GLN A 128 -36.52 -29.53 1.10
CA GLN A 128 -36.52 -28.07 0.98
C GLN A 128 -37.19 -27.44 2.21
N ILE A 129 -36.39 -26.74 3.01
CA ILE A 129 -36.88 -25.93 4.13
C ILE A 129 -37.25 -24.56 3.58
N ASN A 130 -38.46 -24.08 3.85
CA ASN A 130 -38.96 -22.82 3.29
C ASN A 130 -38.23 -21.61 3.93
N PRO A 131 -37.49 -20.78 3.17
CA PRO A 131 -36.59 -19.77 3.74
C PRO A 131 -37.29 -18.56 4.38
N LEU A 132 -38.61 -18.42 4.25
CA LEU A 132 -39.36 -17.32 4.88
C LEU A 132 -40.03 -17.72 6.21
N THR A 133 -40.10 -19.02 6.55
CA THR A 133 -40.77 -19.48 7.78
C THR A 133 -40.05 -20.59 8.55
N GLY A 134 -38.95 -21.15 8.04
CA GLY A 134 -38.07 -22.07 8.78
C GLY A 134 -38.65 -23.44 9.15
N ALA A 135 -39.86 -23.78 8.67
CA ALA A 135 -40.45 -25.09 8.88
C ALA A 135 -40.16 -26.04 7.69
N PRO A 136 -39.93 -27.34 7.95
CA PRO A 136 -39.82 -28.35 6.90
C PRO A 136 -41.20 -28.63 6.27
N MET A 137 -41.24 -28.82 4.94
CA MET A 137 -42.37 -29.47 4.25
C MET A 137 -42.05 -30.93 3.96
#